data_AF-B0SW80-F1
#
_entry.id   AF-B0SW80-F1
#
_cell.length_a   1.000
_cell.length_b   1.000
_cell.length_c   1.000
_cell.angle_alpha   90.00
_cell.angle_beta   90.00
_cell.angle_gamma   90.00
#
_symmetry.space_group_name_H-M   'P 1'
#
loop_
_entity.id
_entity.type
_entity.pdbx_description
1 polymer ?
#
loop_
_entity_poly.entity_id
_entity_poly.type
_entity_poly.pdbx_seq_one_letter_code
_entity_poly.pdbx_strand_id
1 'polypeptide(L)'
;MIALLLAARFDVAWLPDCAFVRMTAARRHDRLRNVMTKPGPIQIRNAEVVENIRELARLRGAGLTETVEAAVRETLERERRHQTASLEGRRAKVMETLERFWALPRTGEILTDADLYDEDGFPK
;
A
#
# COMPACT_ATOMS: atom_id res chain seq x y z
N MET A 1 -19.17 -20.07 -28.23
CA MET A 1 -20.40 -20.05 -27.42
C MET A 1 -20.12 -20.43 -25.94
N ILE A 2 -19.05 -19.87 -25.33
CA ILE A 2 -18.65 -20.14 -23.93
C ILE A 2 -18.57 -18.83 -23.11
N ALA A 3 -18.61 -17.67 -23.77
CA ALA A 3 -18.52 -16.36 -23.13
C ALA A 3 -19.83 -15.86 -22.47
N LEU A 4 -20.95 -16.60 -22.59
CA LEU A 4 -22.24 -16.16 -22.03
C LEU A 4 -22.60 -16.80 -20.67
N LEU A 5 -21.82 -17.78 -20.20
CA LEU A 5 -22.13 -18.53 -18.96
C LEU A 5 -21.38 -18.03 -17.71
N LEU A 6 -20.52 -17.00 -17.87
CA LEU A 6 -19.83 -16.38 -16.73
C LEU A 6 -20.62 -15.24 -16.05
N ALA A 7 -21.73 -14.79 -16.62
CA ALA A 7 -22.43 -13.59 -16.17
C ALA A 7 -23.58 -13.83 -15.16
N ALA A 8 -23.92 -15.10 -14.86
CA ALA A 8 -25.22 -15.41 -14.24
C ALA A 8 -25.17 -15.99 -12.80
N ARG A 9 -24.07 -15.86 -12.06
CA ARG A 9 -23.98 -16.46 -10.70
C ARG A 9 -23.39 -15.58 -9.61
N PHE A 10 -23.40 -14.27 -9.83
CA PHE A 10 -23.15 -13.27 -8.79
C PHE A 10 -24.29 -12.25 -8.80
N ASP A 11 -25.49 -12.71 -8.43
CA ASP A 11 -26.53 -11.82 -7.92
C ASP A 11 -26.39 -11.79 -6.38
N VAL A 12 -25.19 -11.39 -5.95
CA VAL A 12 -24.97 -10.95 -4.57
C VAL A 12 -25.07 -9.46 -4.66
N ALA A 13 -26.22 -8.93 -4.25
CA ALA A 13 -26.40 -7.55 -3.87
C ALA A 13 -25.30 -7.20 -2.86
N TRP A 14 -24.20 -6.67 -3.37
CA TRP A 14 -23.15 -6.06 -2.58
C TRP A 14 -23.81 -4.86 -1.91
N LEU A 15 -24.11 -5.02 -0.63
CA LEU A 15 -24.37 -3.89 0.26
C LEU A 15 -23.32 -2.81 -0.03
N PRO A 16 -23.69 -1.60 -0.49
CA PRO A 16 -22.83 -0.46 -0.25
C PRO A 16 -22.83 -0.29 1.28
N ASP A 17 -21.75 0.22 1.86
CA ASP A 17 -21.70 0.58 3.28
C ASP A 17 -21.23 -0.50 4.29
N CYS A 18 -20.35 -1.43 3.87
CA CYS A 18 -19.25 -1.79 4.78
C CYS A 18 -18.14 -0.75 4.63
N ALA A 19 -18.45 0.46 5.10
CA ALA A 19 -17.49 1.47 5.39
C ALA A 19 -16.48 0.89 6.40
N PHE A 20 -15.31 0.50 5.90
CA PHE A 20 -14.09 0.43 6.69
C PHE A 20 -13.81 1.87 7.16
N VAL A 21 -14.45 2.24 8.27
CA VAL A 21 -14.40 3.58 8.85
C VAL A 21 -12.99 3.81 9.40
N ARG A 22 -12.19 4.45 8.54
CA ARG A 22 -11.38 5.64 8.83
C ARG A 22 -10.31 5.51 9.92
N MET A 23 -9.15 5.03 9.48
CA MET A 23 -7.89 5.74 9.74
C MET A 23 -7.91 7.12 9.04
N THR A 24 -8.65 8.10 9.57
CA THR A 24 -8.60 9.49 9.08
C THR A 24 -8.67 10.51 10.22
N ALA A 25 -7.71 10.47 11.15
CA ALA A 25 -7.41 11.65 11.99
C ALA A 25 -6.20 12.45 11.44
N ALA A 26 -5.28 11.82 10.68
CA ALA A 26 -4.04 12.49 10.28
C ALA A 26 -4.08 13.25 8.93
N ARG A 27 -4.99 12.93 7.99
CA ARG A 27 -4.85 13.41 6.61
C ARG A 27 -5.35 14.84 6.32
N ARG A 28 -6.20 15.42 7.18
CA ARG A 28 -6.78 16.75 6.92
C ARG A 28 -5.97 17.89 7.56
N HIS A 29 -5.33 17.62 8.69
CA HIS A 29 -4.50 18.60 9.42
C HIS A 29 -3.16 18.88 8.71
N ASP A 30 -2.49 17.85 8.18
CA ASP A 30 -1.21 18.02 7.46
C ASP A 30 -1.35 18.84 6.17
N ARG A 31 -2.50 18.74 5.50
CA ARG A 31 -2.75 19.47 4.25
C ARG A 31 -2.89 20.98 4.47
N LEU A 32 -3.43 21.41 5.61
CA LEU A 32 -3.55 22.83 5.96
C LEU A 32 -2.22 23.40 6.46
N ARG A 33 -1.38 22.61 7.15
CA ARG A 33 -0.02 23.03 7.58
C ARG A 33 0.91 23.35 6.41
N ASN A 34 0.80 22.62 5.30
CA ASN A 34 1.66 22.82 4.13
C ASN A 34 1.31 24.05 3.28
N VAL A 35 0.13 24.68 3.45
CA VAL A 35 -0.27 25.86 2.67
C VAL A 35 0.23 27.18 3.29
N MET A 36 0.43 27.23 4.61
CA MET A 36 0.83 28.45 5.33
C MET A 36 2.30 28.47 5.79
N THR A 37 3.06 27.40 5.54
CA THR A 37 4.44 27.29 6.01
C THR A 37 5.33 26.89 4.84
N LYS A 38 6.14 27.84 4.33
CA LYS A 38 7.30 27.48 3.50
C LYS A 38 8.12 26.49 4.33
N PRO A 39 8.43 25.28 3.83
CA PRO A 39 9.16 24.29 4.61
C PRO A 39 10.44 24.94 5.12
N GLY A 40 10.64 24.89 6.43
CA GLY A 40 11.81 25.48 7.06
C GLY A 40 13.10 24.83 6.52
N PRO A 41 14.24 25.53 6.61
CA PRO A 41 15.50 24.98 6.13
C PRO A 41 15.84 23.69 6.87
N ILE A 42 16.13 22.63 6.12
CA ILE A 42 16.62 21.37 6.70
C ILE A 42 18.04 21.62 7.22
N GLN A 43 18.20 21.66 8.54
CA GLN A 43 19.50 21.83 9.19
C GLN A 43 20.14 20.46 9.44
N ILE A 44 21.16 20.12 8.66
CA ILE A 44 21.96 18.91 8.88
C ILE A 44 23.03 19.25 9.90
N ARG A 45 22.91 18.69 11.12
CA ARG A 45 23.87 18.91 12.22
C ARG A 45 25.05 17.94 12.22
N ASN A 46 24.97 16.87 11.44
CA ASN A 46 26.03 15.88 11.34
C ASN A 46 27.09 16.34 10.32
N ALA A 47 28.32 16.57 10.81
CA ALA A 47 29.44 17.01 9.99
C ALA A 47 29.81 16.00 8.89
N GLU A 48 29.72 14.70 9.17
CA GLU A 48 30.03 13.65 8.21
C GLU A 48 29.08 13.68 7.00
N VAL A 49 27.79 13.92 7.24
CA VAL A 49 26.79 14.05 6.17
C VAL A 49 27.09 15.25 5.29
N VAL A 50 27.54 16.37 5.87
CA VAL A 50 27.92 17.57 5.12
C VAL A 50 29.14 17.30 4.23
N GLU A 51 30.16 16.61 4.75
CA GLU A 51 31.34 16.24 3.95
C GLU A 51 31.00 15.27 2.83
N ASN A 52 30.15 14.27 3.07
CA ASN A 52 29.68 13.36 2.04
C ASN A 52 28.91 14.09 0.92
N ILE A 53 28.08 15.07 1.27
CA ILE A 53 27.37 15.89 0.27
C ILE A 53 28.36 16.74 -0.54
N ARG A 54 29.36 17.33 0.11
CA ARG A 54 30.41 18.11 -0.57
C ARG A 54 31.23 17.25 -1.51
N GLU A 55 31.59 16.05 -1.09
CA GLU A 55 32.32 15.10 -1.93
C GLU A 55 31.49 14.68 -3.15
N LEU A 56 30.22 14.32 -2.94
CA LEU A 56 29.33 13.96 -4.03
C LEU A 56 29.15 15.11 -5.03
N ALA A 57 29.09 16.36 -4.55
CA ALA A 57 28.99 17.54 -5.39
C ALA A 57 30.27 17.78 -6.21
N ARG A 58 31.44 17.57 -5.60
CA ARG A 58 32.74 17.62 -6.30
C ARG A 58 32.82 16.56 -7.40
N LEU A 59 32.43 15.33 -7.11
CA LEU A 59 32.44 14.24 -8.09
C LEU A 59 31.48 14.48 -9.26
N ARG A 60 30.34 15.13 -9.01
CA ARG A 60 29.34 15.44 -10.04
C ARG A 60 29.58 16.78 -10.75
N GLY A 61 30.48 17.62 -10.25
CA GLY A 61 30.73 18.96 -10.79
C GLY A 61 29.52 19.91 -10.69
N ALA A 62 28.62 19.68 -9.73
CA ALA A 62 27.35 20.40 -9.58
C ALA A 62 27.28 21.15 -8.24
N GLY A 63 26.32 22.08 -8.10
CA GLY A 63 26.07 22.75 -6.83
C GLY A 63 25.61 21.78 -5.74
N LEU A 64 25.81 22.14 -4.46
CA LEU A 64 25.38 21.30 -3.32
C LEU A 64 23.87 21.01 -3.37
N THR A 65 23.07 22.04 -3.63
CA THR A 65 21.60 21.92 -3.69
C THR A 65 21.16 21.01 -4.83
N GLU A 66 21.73 21.19 -6.03
CA GLU A 66 21.43 20.38 -7.21
C GLU A 66 21.83 18.92 -7.00
N THR A 67 22.99 18.71 -6.36
CA THR A 67 23.50 17.38 -6.02
C THR A 67 22.55 16.65 -5.07
N VAL A 68 22.12 17.33 -4.00
CA VAL A 68 21.17 16.77 -3.04
C VAL A 68 19.82 16.50 -3.71
N GLU A 69 19.34 17.44 -4.53
CA GLU A 69 18.07 17.26 -5.24
C GLU A 69 18.12 16.05 -6.18
N ALA A 70 19.18 15.91 -6.98
CA ALA A 70 19.36 14.80 -7.91
C ALA A 70 19.45 13.47 -7.16
N ALA A 71 20.27 13.39 -6.09
CA ALA A 71 20.43 12.18 -5.28
C ALA A 71 19.11 11.77 -4.60
N VAL A 72 18.37 12.73 -4.03
CA VAL A 72 17.08 12.47 -3.38
C VAL A 72 16.05 12.00 -4.41
N ARG A 73 15.98 12.66 -5.57
CA ARG A 73 15.05 12.28 -6.65
C ARG A 73 15.31 10.87 -7.16
N GLU A 74 16.56 10.55 -7.46
CA GLU A 74 16.99 9.22 -7.89
C GLU A 74 16.61 8.14 -6.87
N THR A 75 16.92 8.39 -5.59
CA THR A 75 16.64 7.45 -4.50
C THR A 75 15.15 7.26 -4.29
N LEU A 76 14.37 8.35 -4.28
CA LEU A 76 12.91 8.28 -4.14
C LEU A 76 12.26 7.53 -5.28
N GLU A 77 12.72 7.72 -6.51
CA GLU A 77 12.18 7.00 -7.65
C GLU A 77 12.50 5.50 -7.55
N ARG A 78 13.72 5.15 -7.15
CA ARG A 78 14.13 3.76 -6.89
C ARG A 78 13.27 3.11 -5.82
N GLU A 79 13.09 3.78 -4.69
CA GLU A 79 12.27 3.29 -3.56
C GLU A 79 10.80 3.13 -3.95
N ARG A 80 10.22 4.09 -4.68
CA ARG A 80 8.85 3.98 -5.19
C ARG A 80 8.68 2.76 -6.09
N ARG A 81 9.62 2.52 -7.01
CA ARG A 81 9.60 1.33 -7.88
C ARG A 81 9.68 0.04 -7.06
N HIS A 82 10.56 -0.02 -6.05
CA HIS A 82 10.65 -1.18 -5.15
C HIS A 82 9.37 -1.43 -4.36
N GLN A 83 8.74 -0.37 -3.83
CA GLN A 83 7.50 -0.50 -3.08
C GLN A 83 6.34 -1.00 -3.97
N THR A 84 6.21 -0.46 -5.18
CA THR A 84 5.19 -0.91 -6.13
C THR A 84 5.42 -2.37 -6.53
N ALA A 85 6.65 -2.75 -6.86
CA ALA A 85 6.99 -4.14 -7.19
C ALA A 85 6.74 -5.10 -6.02
N SER A 86 6.98 -4.66 -4.77
CA SER A 86 6.71 -5.45 -3.56
C SER A 86 5.21 -5.68 -3.35
N LEU A 87 4.37 -4.66 -3.57
CA LEU A 87 2.91 -4.80 -3.47
C LEU A 87 2.33 -5.69 -4.57
N GLU A 88 2.80 -5.51 -5.81
CA GLU A 88 2.38 -6.35 -6.94
C GLU A 88 2.78 -7.81 -6.73
N GLY A 89 4.02 -8.08 -6.29
CA GLY A 89 4.49 -9.42 -5.98
C GLY A 89 3.70 -10.08 -4.83
N ARG A 90 3.38 -9.32 -3.78
CA ARG A 90 2.52 -9.81 -2.68
C ARG A 90 1.11 -10.15 -3.18
N ARG A 91 0.53 -9.31 -4.02
CA ARG A 91 -0.82 -9.54 -4.58
C ARG A 91 -0.82 -10.78 -5.47
N ALA A 92 0.17 -10.94 -6.33
CA ALA A 92 0.30 -12.13 -7.19
C ALA A 92 0.35 -13.42 -6.36
N LYS A 93 1.15 -13.44 -5.30
CA LYS A 93 1.26 -14.60 -4.39
C LYS A 93 -0.06 -14.94 -3.67
N VAL A 94 -0.82 -13.92 -3.28
CA VAL A 94 -2.17 -14.10 -2.70
C VAL A 94 -3.11 -14.72 -3.73
N MET A 95 -3.15 -14.19 -4.95
CA MET A 95 -4.01 -14.70 -6.02
C MET A 95 -3.67 -16.14 -6.39
N GLU A 96 -2.39 -16.47 -6.55
CA GLU A 96 -1.94 -17.84 -6.79
C GLU A 96 -2.40 -18.82 -5.69
N THR A 97 -2.38 -18.37 -4.44
CA THR A 97 -2.83 -19.18 -3.31
C THR A 97 -4.35 -19.38 -3.31
N LEU A 98 -5.11 -18.34 -3.62
CA LEU A 98 -6.57 -18.42 -3.74
C LEU A 98 -6.99 -19.31 -4.91
N GLU A 99 -6.32 -19.21 -6.06
CA GLU A 99 -6.57 -20.07 -7.22
C GLU A 99 -6.34 -21.54 -6.87
N ARG A 100 -5.22 -21.86 -6.21
CA ARG A 100 -4.96 -23.22 -5.72
C ARG A 100 -6.01 -23.70 -4.74
N PHE A 101 -6.44 -22.85 -3.81
CA PHE A 101 -7.48 -23.18 -2.83
C PHE A 101 -8.83 -23.45 -3.50
N TRP A 102 -9.24 -22.61 -4.46
CA TRP A 102 -10.51 -22.77 -5.18
C TRP A 102 -10.53 -23.95 -6.15
N ALA A 103 -9.37 -24.40 -6.62
CA ALA A 103 -9.25 -25.60 -7.44
C ALA A 103 -9.44 -26.90 -6.63
N LEU A 104 -9.39 -26.85 -5.30
CA LEU A 104 -9.59 -28.03 -4.46
C LEU A 104 -11.06 -28.50 -4.51
N PRO A 105 -11.31 -29.82 -4.54
CA PRO A 105 -12.66 -30.35 -4.46
C PRO A 105 -13.28 -29.98 -3.10
N ARG A 106 -14.53 -29.52 -3.13
CA ARG A 106 -15.28 -29.21 -1.90
C ARG A 106 -15.73 -30.51 -1.25
N THR A 107 -15.13 -30.84 -0.11
CA THR A 107 -15.46 -32.03 0.67
C THR A 107 -16.19 -31.61 1.95
N GLY A 108 -17.50 -31.38 1.85
CA GLY A 108 -18.35 -31.05 3.00
C GLY A 108 -19.49 -30.08 2.65
N GLU A 109 -20.49 -30.02 3.52
CA GLU A 109 -21.50 -28.96 3.50
C GLU A 109 -20.87 -27.62 3.90
N ILE A 110 -21.35 -26.53 3.28
CA ILE A 110 -20.93 -25.19 3.65
C ILE A 110 -21.66 -24.84 4.95
N LEU A 111 -20.94 -24.84 6.06
CA LEU A 111 -21.48 -24.43 7.35
C LEU A 111 -21.80 -22.95 7.33
N THR A 112 -22.97 -22.62 7.86
CA THR A 112 -23.41 -21.26 8.16
C THR A 112 -23.13 -20.93 9.61
N ASP A 113 -23.19 -19.65 9.97
CA ASP A 113 -23.01 -19.22 11.36
C ASP A 113 -24.05 -19.88 12.29
N ALA A 114 -25.25 -20.18 11.80
CA ALA A 114 -26.28 -20.88 12.57
C ALA A 114 -25.89 -22.34 12.91
N ASP A 115 -25.02 -22.95 12.10
CA ASP A 115 -24.52 -24.31 12.33
C ASP A 115 -23.40 -24.33 13.40
N LEU A 116 -22.75 -23.19 13.63
CA LEU A 116 -21.59 -23.06 14.52
C LEU A 116 -21.89 -22.35 15.83
N TYR A 117 -22.86 -21.43 15.83
CA TYR A 117 -23.18 -20.57 16.97
C TYR A 117 -24.64 -20.72 17.41
N ASP A 118 -24.88 -20.52 18.70
CA ASP A 118 -26.22 -20.43 19.28
C ASP A 118 -26.87 -19.06 19.04
N GLU A 119 -28.10 -18.88 19.52
CA GLU A 119 -28.88 -17.65 19.30
C GLU A 119 -28.25 -16.41 19.97
N ASP A 120 -27.42 -16.62 20.99
CA ASP A 120 -26.67 -15.58 21.70
C ASP A 120 -25.27 -15.34 21.07
N GLY A 121 -24.91 -16.11 20.04
CA GLY A 121 -23.65 -16.00 19.32
C GLY A 121 -22.47 -16.73 19.98
N PHE A 122 -22.72 -17.60 20.96
CA PHE A 122 -21.69 -18.44 21.55
C PHE A 122 -21.47 -19.71 20.73
N PRO A 123 -20.23 -20.24 20.67
CA PRO A 123 -19.96 -21.51 20.02
C PRO A 123 -20.77 -22.64 20.68
N LYS A 124 -21.42 -23.46 19.85
CA LYS A 124 -22.13 -24.68 20.29
C LYS A 124 -21.17 -25.79 20.72
#